data_AF-A0A2G9N7I6-F1
#
_entry.id   AF-A0A2G9N7I6-F1
#
_cell.length_a   1.000
_cell.length_b   1.000
_cell.length_c   1.000
_cell.angle_alpha   90.00
_cell.angle_beta   90.00
_cell.angle_gamma   90.00
#
_symmetry.space_group_name_H-M   'P 1'
#
loop_
_entity.id
_entity.type
_entity.pdbx_description
1 polymer ?
#
loop_
_entity_poly.entity_id
_entity_poly.type
_entity_poly.pdbx_seq_one_letter_code
_entity_poly.pdbx_strand_id
1 'polypeptide(L)'
;MGDINLLYILLGVIGIYIIFRILKIIFPLKKKLFLSARVKAKADRKFNKLLHKFKQTHHRKPTRNDIFRIIINASHITIRRRGHKGHWGRQKVRKYLLEKHNVMKEYRMK
;
A
#
# COMPACT_ATOMS: atom_id res chain seq x y z
N MET A 1 -51.57 9.41 -22.07
CA MET A 1 -51.03 8.27 -21.26
C MET A 1 -49.53 8.02 -21.48
N GLY A 2 -48.88 8.58 -22.52
CA GLY A 2 -47.43 8.38 -22.75
C GLY A 2 -46.51 9.22 -21.83
N ASP A 3 -46.92 10.43 -21.44
CA ASP A 3 -46.05 11.39 -20.75
C ASP A 3 -45.76 11.02 -19.28
N ILE A 4 -46.73 10.39 -18.63
CA ILE A 4 -46.62 9.93 -17.24
C ILE A 4 -45.57 8.82 -17.13
N ASN A 5 -45.51 7.91 -18.11
CA ASN A 5 -44.52 6.83 -18.15
C ASN A 5 -43.09 7.37 -18.39
N LEU A 6 -42.95 8.40 -19.22
CA LEU A 6 -41.65 9.04 -19.47
C LEU A 6 -41.09 9.71 -18.21
N LEU A 7 -41.95 10.37 -17.44
CA LEU A 7 -41.58 11.02 -16.17
C LEU A 7 -41.03 10.01 -15.15
N TYR A 8 -41.70 8.86 -14.97
CA TYR A 8 -41.25 7.83 -14.04
C TYR A 8 -39.92 7.19 -14.46
N ILE A 9 -39.70 7.01 -15.76
CA ILE A 9 -38.42 6.51 -16.29
C ILE A 9 -37.30 7.52 -15.98
N LEU A 10 -37.52 8.81 -16.23
CA LEU A 10 -36.55 9.88 -15.93
C LEU A 10 -36.21 9.95 -14.43
N LEU A 11 -37.22 9.89 -13.56
CA LEU A 11 -37.01 9.88 -12.11
C LEU A 11 -36.24 8.65 -11.65
N GLY A 12 -36.51 7.48 -12.24
CA GLY A 12 -35.76 6.25 -11.98
C GLY A 12 -34.27 6.38 -12.33
N VAL A 13 -33.96 6.94 -13.51
CA VAL A 13 -32.57 7.16 -13.96
C VAL A 13 -31.83 8.14 -13.04
N ILE A 14 -32.49 9.23 -12.62
CA ILE A 14 -31.93 10.21 -11.69
C ILE A 14 -31.67 9.55 -10.32
N GLY A 15 -32.62 8.76 -9.82
CA GLY A 15 -32.46 8.01 -8.56
C GLY A 15 -31.25 7.07 -8.59
N ILE A 16 -31.11 6.28 -9.66
CA ILE A 16 -29.96 5.38 -9.87
C ILE A 16 -28.65 6.16 -9.91
N TYR A 17 -28.62 7.31 -10.60
CA TYR A 17 -27.42 8.16 -10.67
C TYR A 17 -26.99 8.69 -9.29
N ILE A 18 -27.94 9.16 -8.49
CA ILE A 18 -27.68 9.68 -7.14
C ILE A 18 -27.14 8.55 -6.23
N ILE A 19 -27.75 7.36 -6.28
CA ILE A 19 -27.28 6.19 -5.54
C ILE A 19 -25.83 5.86 -5.91
N PHE A 20 -25.51 5.83 -7.22
CA PHE A 20 -24.16 5.56 -7.69
C PHE A 20 -23.14 6.60 -7.20
N ARG A 21 -23.52 7.89 -7.17
CA ARG A 21 -22.69 8.98 -6.62
C ARG A 21 -22.42 8.81 -5.13
N ILE A 22 -23.45 8.49 -4.36
CA ILE A 22 -23.34 8.25 -2.91
C ILE A 22 -22.45 7.04 -2.64
N LEU A 23 -22.64 5.93 -3.37
CA LEU A 23 -21.79 4.74 -3.25
C LEU A 23 -20.31 5.05 -3.52
N LYS A 24 -20.00 5.91 -4.49
CA LYS A 24 -18.63 6.34 -4.79
C LYS A 24 -17.98 7.18 -3.69
N ILE A 25 -18.79 7.94 -2.93
CA ILE A 25 -18.34 8.74 -1.79
C ILE A 25 -18.13 7.85 -0.56
N ILE A 26 -19.06 6.93 -0.29
CA ILE A 26 -19.02 6.02 0.88
C ILE A 26 -17.92 4.96 0.72
N PHE A 27 -17.75 4.45 -0.50
CA PHE A 27 -16.68 3.51 -0.84
C PHE A 27 -15.64 4.23 -1.70
N PRO A 28 -14.77 5.08 -1.11
CA PRO A 28 -13.57 5.45 -1.80
C PRO A 28 -12.83 4.13 -2.03
N LEU A 29 -12.81 3.66 -3.28
CA LEU A 29 -11.93 2.62 -3.78
C LEU A 29 -10.51 3.13 -3.58
N LYS A 30 -10.03 3.10 -2.33
CA LYS A 30 -8.64 3.27 -1.98
C LYS A 30 -7.97 2.13 -2.71
N LYS A 31 -7.45 2.42 -3.91
CA LYS A 31 -6.56 1.52 -4.63
C LYS A 31 -5.40 1.29 -3.68
N LYS A 32 -5.52 0.28 -2.80
CA LYS A 32 -4.42 -0.24 -2.01
C LYS A 32 -3.42 -0.62 -3.08
N LEU A 33 -2.32 0.13 -3.15
CA LEU A 33 -1.24 -0.06 -4.10
C LEU A 33 -0.56 -1.38 -3.72
N PHE A 34 -1.23 -2.50 -4.01
CA PHE A 34 -0.80 -3.81 -3.60
C PHE A 34 0.48 -4.14 -4.35
N LEU A 35 1.55 -4.38 -3.59
CA LEU A 35 2.72 -5.04 -4.13
C LEU A 35 2.33 -6.44 -4.60
N SER A 36 2.86 -6.86 -5.75
CA SER A 36 2.68 -8.23 -6.20
C SER A 36 3.26 -9.21 -5.18
N ALA A 37 2.67 -10.41 -5.09
CA ALA A 37 3.12 -11.45 -4.16
C ALA A 37 4.62 -11.74 -4.29
N ARG A 38 5.14 -11.78 -5.52
CA ARG A 38 6.58 -11.95 -5.81
C ARG A 38 7.44 -10.86 -5.19
N VAL A 39 7.00 -9.60 -5.23
CA VAL A 39 7.76 -8.48 -4.63
C VAL A 39 7.69 -8.53 -3.11
N LYS A 40 6.54 -8.90 -2.53
CA LYS A 40 6.41 -9.11 -1.07
C LYS A 40 7.35 -10.19 -0.57
N ALA A 41 7.31 -11.38 -1.18
CA ALA A 41 8.19 -12.50 -0.82
C ALA A 41 9.68 -12.13 -0.96
N LYS A 42 10.03 -11.39 -2.03
CA LYS A 42 11.39 -10.88 -2.21
C LYS A 42 11.77 -9.90 -1.10
N ALA A 43 10.89 -8.96 -0.75
CA ALA A 43 11.12 -7.98 0.32
C ALA A 43 11.33 -8.66 1.67
N ASP A 44 10.47 -9.61 2.04
CA ASP A 44 10.56 -10.38 3.28
C ASP A 44 11.88 -11.14 3.38
N ARG A 45 12.27 -11.84 2.29
CA ARG A 45 13.55 -12.55 2.24
C ARG A 45 14.74 -11.61 2.44
N LYS A 46 14.72 -10.41 1.84
CA LYS A 46 15.81 -9.43 2.00
C LYS A 46 15.82 -8.80 3.38
N PHE A 47 14.65 -8.51 3.95
CA PHE A 47 14.51 -8.05 5.32
C PHE A 47 15.09 -9.07 6.30
N ASN A 48 14.67 -10.34 6.23
CA ASN A 48 15.15 -11.40 7.11
C ASN A 48 16.67 -11.60 7.01
N LYS A 49 17.23 -11.55 5.79
CA LYS A 49 18.68 -11.63 5.60
C LYS A 49 19.42 -10.49 6.31
N LEU A 50 18.93 -9.26 6.19
CA LEU A 50 19.53 -8.10 6.85
C LEU A 50 19.34 -8.14 8.37
N LEU A 51 18.18 -8.60 8.84
CA LEU A 51 17.89 -8.78 10.26
C LEU A 51 18.81 -9.82 10.89
N HIS A 52 19.03 -10.94 10.22
CA HIS A 52 19.97 -11.97 10.64
C HIS A 52 21.39 -11.42 10.72
N LYS A 53 21.84 -10.73 9.66
CA LYS A 53 23.15 -10.08 9.64
C LYS A 53 23.31 -9.10 10.81
N PHE A 54 22.29 -8.28 11.08
CA PHE A 54 22.31 -7.34 12.20
C PHE A 54 22.48 -8.06 13.55
N LYS A 55 21.72 -9.13 13.77
CA LYS A 55 21.82 -9.92 15.01
C LYS A 55 23.20 -10.55 15.19
N GLN A 56 23.80 -11.03 14.10
CA GLN A 56 25.16 -11.59 14.12
C GLN A 56 26.22 -10.54 14.40
N THR A 57 26.10 -9.34 13.83
CA THR A 57 27.11 -8.29 13.99
C THR A 57 27.03 -7.57 15.34
N HIS A 58 25.83 -7.35 15.87
CA HIS A 58 25.64 -6.52 17.06
C HIS A 58 25.29 -7.30 18.32
N HIS A 59 25.04 -8.61 18.22
CA HIS A 59 24.71 -9.50 19.35
C HIS A 59 23.60 -8.99 20.29
N ARG A 60 22.70 -8.15 19.77
CA ARG A 60 21.57 -7.58 20.54
C ARG A 60 20.28 -7.63 19.74
N LYS A 61 19.15 -7.48 20.45
CA LYS A 61 17.85 -7.27 19.80
C LYS A 61 17.84 -5.90 19.09
N PRO A 62 17.34 -5.81 17.84
CA PRO A 62 17.25 -4.54 17.14
C PRO A 62 16.20 -3.64 17.78
N THR A 63 16.52 -2.35 17.90
CA THR A 63 15.56 -1.32 18.30
C THR A 63 14.60 -1.00 17.16
N ARG A 64 13.53 -0.25 17.42
CA ARG A 64 12.61 0.22 16.35
C ARG A 64 13.35 1.00 15.26
N ASN A 65 14.33 1.81 15.63
CA ASN A 65 15.16 2.58 14.70
C ASN A 65 16.07 1.68 13.85
N ASP A 66 16.63 0.61 14.43
CA ASP A 66 17.41 -0.38 13.67
C ASP A 66 16.53 -1.11 12.65
N ILE A 67 15.33 -1.54 13.06
CA ILE A 67 14.36 -2.19 12.17
C ILE A 67 13.97 -1.23 11.03
N PHE A 68 13.74 0.05 11.34
CA PHE A 68 13.45 1.07 10.33
C PHE A 68 14.59 1.20 9.28
N ARG A 69 15.84 1.27 9.73
CA ARG A 69 17.03 1.30 8.85
C ARG A 69 17.15 0.02 8.01
N ILE A 70 16.91 -1.13 8.61
CA ILE A 70 16.90 -2.43 7.92
C ILE A 70 15.83 -2.45 6.82
N ILE A 71 14.62 -1.92 7.09
CA ILE A 71 13.52 -1.83 6.12
C ILE A 71 13.88 -0.93 4.94
N ILE A 72 14.50 0.23 5.20
CA ILE A 72 14.98 1.12 4.13
C ILE A 72 15.95 0.34 3.24
N ASN A 73 16.96 -0.31 3.81
CA ASN A 73 17.95 -1.07 3.05
C ASN A 73 17.30 -2.24 2.27
N ALA A 74 16.38 -2.97 2.90
CA ALA A 74 15.62 -4.02 2.25
C ALA A 74 14.84 -3.50 1.03
N SER A 75 14.25 -2.30 1.11
CA SER A 75 13.52 -1.68 -0.01
C SER A 75 14.42 -1.38 -1.20
N HIS A 76 15.61 -0.82 -0.97
CA HIS A 76 16.61 -0.54 -2.01
C HIS A 76 17.11 -1.82 -2.70
N ILE A 77 17.35 -2.88 -1.93
CA ILE A 77 17.79 -4.16 -2.48
C ILE A 77 16.66 -4.85 -3.27
N THR A 78 15.41 -4.69 -2.82
CA THR A 78 14.24 -5.29 -3.46
C THR A 78 13.97 -4.65 -4.81
N ILE A 79 13.96 -3.32 -4.87
CA ILE A 79 13.69 -2.51 -6.07
C ILE A 79 14.96 -1.74 -6.47
N ARG A 80 15.73 -2.35 -7.38
CA ARG A 80 16.98 -1.79 -7.92
C ARG A 80 16.79 -0.77 -9.04
N ARG A 81 15.57 -0.64 -9.58
CA ARG A 81 15.29 0.28 -10.68
C ARG A 81 15.57 1.74 -10.26
N ARG A 82 16.18 2.51 -11.15
CA ARG A 82 16.44 3.96 -10.96
C ARG A 82 15.22 4.81 -11.38
N GLY A 83 15.27 6.08 -11.04
CA GLY A 83 14.22 7.06 -11.39
C GLY A 83 12.92 6.93 -10.60
N HIS A 84 11.90 7.67 -11.04
CA HIS A 84 10.61 7.83 -10.35
C HIS A 84 9.90 6.49 -10.11
N LYS A 85 9.83 5.61 -11.12
CA LYS A 85 9.22 4.27 -10.98
C LYS A 85 9.93 3.43 -9.90
N GLY A 86 11.26 3.54 -9.81
CA GLY A 86 12.04 2.87 -8.77
C GLY A 86 11.79 3.46 -7.38
N HIS A 87 11.72 4.78 -7.28
CA HIS A 87 11.41 5.49 -6.05
C HIS A 87 10.05 5.03 -5.47
N TRP A 88 8.99 5.06 -6.28
CA TRP A 88 7.67 4.59 -5.85
C TRP A 88 7.64 3.11 -5.48
N GLY A 89 8.38 2.26 -6.21
CA GLY A 89 8.51 0.85 -5.85
C GLY A 89 9.15 0.68 -4.47
N ARG A 90 10.20 1.45 -4.15
CA ARG A 90 10.84 1.44 -2.83
C ARG A 90 9.89 1.94 -1.74
N GLN A 91 9.17 3.03 -1.96
CA GLN A 91 8.20 3.56 -0.99
C GLN A 91 7.10 2.56 -0.67
N LYS A 92 6.57 1.86 -1.68
CA LYS A 92 5.58 0.79 -1.49
C LYS A 92 6.15 -0.36 -0.65
N VAL A 93 7.38 -0.79 -0.93
CA VAL A 93 8.05 -1.85 -0.14
C VAL A 93 8.29 -1.41 1.31
N ARG A 94 8.71 -0.17 1.54
CA ARG A 94 8.85 0.38 2.89
C ARG A 94 7.53 0.36 3.63
N LYS A 95 6.46 0.91 3.03
CA LYS A 95 5.12 0.90 3.62
C LYS A 95 4.68 -0.50 4.03
N TYR A 96 4.79 -1.46 3.12
CA TYR A 96 4.47 -2.87 3.39
C TYR A 96 5.24 -3.45 4.59
N LEU A 97 6.57 -3.30 4.61
CA LEU A 97 7.38 -3.84 5.71
C LEU A 97 7.15 -3.11 7.04
N LEU A 98 6.92 -1.80 7.01
CA LEU A 98 6.65 -1.00 8.21
C LEU A 98 5.31 -1.39 8.86
N GLU A 99 4.26 -1.54 8.05
CA GLU A 99 2.95 -2.00 8.50
C GLU A 99 3.02 -3.44 9.02
N LYS A 100 3.67 -4.34 8.27
CA LYS A 100 3.81 -5.76 8.64
C LYS A 100 4.55 -5.98 9.96
N HIS A 101 5.62 -5.22 10.20
CA HIS A 101 6.44 -5.35 11.41
C HIS A 101 6.05 -4.35 12.52
N ASN A 102 4.92 -3.65 12.37
CA ASN A 102 4.38 -2.67 13.32
C ASN A 102 5.43 -1.64 13.82
N VAL A 103 6.33 -1.22 12.93
CA VAL A 103 7.42 -0.30 13.27
C VAL A 103 6.88 1.13 13.39
N MET A 104 5.88 1.48 12.57
CA MET A 104 5.11 2.73 12.65
C MET A 104 3.63 2.44 12.44
N LYS A 105 2.75 3.02 13.27
CA LYS A 105 1.29 2.88 13.14
C LYS A 105 0.75 3.48 11.84
N GLU A 106 1.32 4.59 11.37
CA GLU A 106 0.97 5.21 10.09
C GLU A 106 2.22 5.64 9.32
N TYR A 107 2.54 4.95 8.22
CA TYR A 107 3.55 5.43 7.26
C TYR A 107 2.88 6.11 6.07
N ARG A 108 2.95 7.44 6.04
CA ARG A 108 2.52 8.24 4.89
C ARG A 108 3.69 8.31 3.90
N MET A 109 3.45 7.85 2.67
CA MET A 109 4.40 8.02 1.58
C MET A 109 4.49 9.51 1.26
N LYS A 110 5.68 10.09 1.41
CA LYS A 110 6.03 11.43 0.92
C LYS A 110 6.93 11.26 -0.30
#